data_AF-A0AA38IHF3-F1
#
_entry.id   AF-A0AA38IHF3-F1
#
_cell.length_a   1.000
_cell.length_b   1.000
_cell.length_c   1.000
_cell.angle_alpha   90.00
_cell.angle_beta   90.00
_cell.angle_gamma   90.00
#
_symmetry.space_group_name_H-M   'P 1'
#
loop_
_entity.id
_entity.type
_entity.pdbx_description
1 polymer ?
#
loop_
_entity_poly.entity_id
_entity_poly.type
_entity_poly.pdbx_seq_one_letter_code
_entity_poly.pdbx_strand_id
1 'polypeptide(L)'
;MPSSSKKRAFADDTQLMLHFQPSLVEDACNDVNKDLVNIVKAASSINLKLNADKSKLMCFAPKKLRMAIANNIDIRIGNKKLPVLQTVKN
;
A
#
# COMPACT_ATOMS: atom_id res chain seq x y z
N MET A 1 -15.27 8.50 8.05
CA MET A 1 -14.89 9.17 6.78
C MET A 1 -14.52 8.08 5.81
N PRO A 2 -15.15 7.98 4.63
CA PRO A 2 -14.77 6.98 3.64
C PRO A 2 -13.33 7.27 3.20
N SER A 3 -12.47 6.26 3.33
CA SER A 3 -11.05 6.32 3.03
C SER A 3 -10.84 6.31 1.51
N SER A 4 -10.75 7.47 0.86
CA SER A 4 -10.41 7.53 -0.56
C SER A 4 -8.89 7.49 -0.74
N SER A 5 -8.36 6.43 -1.36
CA SER A 5 -6.95 6.35 -1.73
C SER A 5 -6.59 7.43 -2.76
N LYS A 6 -5.57 8.24 -2.49
CA LYS A 6 -5.00 9.19 -3.47
C LYS A 6 -3.88 8.50 -4.24
N LYS A 7 -3.98 8.49 -5.57
CA LYS A 7 -2.96 7.96 -6.49
C LYS A 7 -2.17 9.11 -7.11
N ARG A 8 -0.85 8.97 -7.17
CA ARG A 8 0.06 9.85 -7.92
C ARG A 8 0.97 8.97 -8.79
N ALA A 9 1.21 9.36 -10.03
CA ALA A 9 2.08 8.64 -10.94
C ALA A 9 3.15 9.58 -11.51
N PHE A 10 4.36 9.06 -11.69
CA PHE A 10 5.46 9.73 -12.35
C PHE A 10 6.26 8.70 -13.14
N ALA A 11 6.25 8.80 -14.47
CA ALA A 11 6.80 7.77 -15.37
C ALA A 11 6.22 6.37 -15.05
N ASP A 12 7.07 5.40 -14.74
CA ASP A 12 6.70 4.02 -14.36
C ASP A 12 6.40 3.86 -12.86
N ASP A 13 6.70 4.87 -12.05
CA ASP A 13 6.44 4.85 -10.61
C ASP A 13 5.03 5.33 -10.27
N THR A 14 4.39 4.64 -9.32
CA THR A 14 3.07 5.01 -8.79
C THR A 14 3.08 4.96 -7.27
N GLN A 15 2.56 6.03 -6.65
CA GLN A 15 2.35 6.13 -5.22
C GLN A 15 0.85 6.06 -4.89
N LEU A 16 0.49 5.17 -3.97
CA LEU A 16 -0.84 5.04 -3.40
C LEU A 16 -0.82 5.49 -1.94
N MET A 17 -1.67 6.45 -1.59
CA MET A 17 -1.76 6.99 -0.22
C MET A 17 -3.17 6.86 0.32
N LEU A 18 -3.32 6.25 1.49
CA LEU A 18 -4.59 6.12 2.19
C LEU A 18 -4.49 6.72 3.60
N HIS A 19 -5.45 7.56 3.97
CA HIS A 19 -5.63 8.00 5.35
C HIS A 19 -6.72 7.16 6.00
N PHE A 20 -6.46 6.67 7.22
CA PHE A 20 -7.40 5.84 7.96
C PHE A 20 -7.26 6.07 9.47
N GLN A 21 -8.31 5.70 10.22
CA GLN A 21 -8.23 5.68 11.67
C GLN A 21 -7.53 4.39 12.13
N PRO A 22 -6.71 4.41 13.20
CA PRO A 22 -5.94 3.24 13.62
C PRO A 22 -6.78 1.99 13.94
N SER A 23 -8.02 2.19 14.41
CA SER A 23 -9.00 1.14 14.66
C SER A 23 -9.50 0.44 13.40
N LEU A 24 -9.28 1.02 12.22
CA LEU A 24 -9.73 0.53 10.92
C LEU A 24 -8.56 0.04 10.05
N VAL A 25 -7.44 -0.37 10.67
CA VAL A 25 -6.24 -0.82 9.94
C VAL A 25 -6.51 -1.99 9.01
N GLU A 26 -7.38 -2.92 9.40
CA GLU A 26 -7.74 -4.08 8.58
C GLU A 26 -8.54 -3.67 7.35
N ASP A 27 -9.57 -2.83 7.54
CA ASP A 27 -10.36 -2.27 6.44
C ASP A 27 -9.48 -1.47 5.48
N ALA A 28 -8.57 -0.65 6.02
CA ALA A 28 -7.61 0.11 5.23
C ALA A 28 -6.67 -0.80 4.41
N CYS A 29 -6.25 -1.93 4.97
CA CYS A 29 -5.46 -2.92 4.24
C CYS A 29 -6.27 -3.58 3.12
N ASN A 30 -7.55 -3.89 3.38
CA ASN A 30 -8.45 -4.46 2.38
C ASN A 30 -8.67 -3.49 1.21
N ASP A 31 -8.88 -2.20 1.49
CA ASP A 31 -9.03 -1.15 0.48
C ASP A 31 -7.77 -1.04 -0.39
N VAL A 32 -6.59 -0.96 0.23
CA VAL A 32 -5.30 -0.88 -0.49
C VAL A 32 -5.07 -2.13 -1.34
N ASN A 33 -5.32 -3.33 -0.80
CA ASN A 33 -5.16 -4.58 -1.55
C ASN A 33 -6.11 -4.65 -2.74
N LYS A 34 -7.36 -4.23 -2.58
CA LYS A 34 -8.33 -4.14 -3.68
C LYS A 34 -7.85 -3.17 -4.76
N ASP A 35 -7.30 -2.03 -4.36
CA ASP A 35 -6.69 -1.08 -5.28
C ASP A 35 -5.50 -1.69 -6.03
N LEU A 36 -4.61 -2.40 -5.33
CA LEU A 36 -3.45 -3.06 -5.93
C LEU A 36 -3.87 -4.15 -6.92
N VAL A 37 -4.89 -4.96 -6.62
CA VAL A 37 -5.44 -5.95 -7.55
C VAL A 37 -5.92 -5.29 -8.83
N ASN A 38 -6.63 -4.16 -8.72
CA ASN A 38 -7.10 -3.41 -9.88
C ASN A 38 -5.94 -2.82 -10.69
N ILE A 39 -4.91 -2.29 -10.02
CA ILE A 39 -3.70 -1.76 -10.68
C ILE A 39 -2.96 -2.89 -11.41
N VAL A 40 -2.77 -4.05 -10.79
CA VAL A 40 -2.13 -5.22 -11.42
C VAL A 40 -2.91 -5.68 -12.64
N LYS A 41 -4.25 -5.75 -12.55
CA LYS A 41 -5.11 -6.12 -13.68
C LYS A 41 -4.99 -5.12 -14.83
N ALA A 42 -5.03 -3.82 -14.53
CA ALA A 42 -4.88 -2.77 -15.54
C ALA A 42 -3.50 -2.81 -16.21
N ALA A 43 -2.42 -2.90 -15.42
CA ALA A 43 -1.06 -3.04 -15.93
C ALA A 43 -0.90 -4.27 -16.84
N SER A 44 -1.46 -5.41 -16.42
CA SER A 44 -1.38 -6.66 -17.19
C SER A 44 -2.10 -6.57 -18.54
N SER A 45 -3.19 -5.79 -18.65
CA SER A 45 -3.90 -5.57 -19.91
C SER A 45 -3.06 -4.84 -20.98
N ILE A 46 -2.01 -4.15 -20.56
CA ILE A 46 -1.04 -3.46 -21.43
C ILE A 46 0.36 -4.08 -21.35
N ASN A 47 0.44 -5.36 -20.96
CA ASN A 47 1.68 -6.15 -20.84
C ASN A 47 2.72 -5.58 -19.84
N LEU A 48 2.29 -4.73 -18.90
CA LEU A 48 3.12 -4.26 -17.79
C LEU A 48 2.93 -5.14 -16.56
N LYS A 49 3.93 -5.16 -15.68
CA LYS A 49 3.94 -5.93 -14.43
C LYS A 49 4.38 -5.06 -13.27
N LEU A 50 3.69 -5.17 -12.13
CA LEU A 50 4.15 -4.55 -10.89
C LEU A 50 5.25 -5.42 -10.26
N ASN A 51 6.36 -4.77 -9.89
CA ASN A 51 7.46 -5.44 -9.22
C ASN A 51 7.30 -5.34 -7.69
N ALA A 52 6.87 -6.43 -7.07
CA ALA A 52 6.66 -6.50 -5.62
C ALA A 52 7.95 -6.27 -4.79
N ASP A 53 9.13 -6.60 -5.34
CA ASP A 53 10.42 -6.50 -4.64
C ASP A 53 10.91 -5.05 -4.58
N LYS A 54 10.59 -4.30 -5.64
CA LYS A 54 10.85 -2.86 -5.73
C LYS A 54 9.78 -2.03 -5.02
N SER A 55 8.59 -2.57 -4.83
CA SER A 55 7.49 -1.89 -4.13
C SER A 55 7.79 -1.73 -2.65
N LYS A 56 7.52 -0.53 -2.11
CA LYS A 56 7.78 -0.19 -0.70
C LYS A 56 6.48 0.28 -0.04
N LEU A 57 6.28 -0.12 1.22
CA LEU A 57 5.14 0.30 2.03
C LEU A 57 5.63 1.14 3.20
N MET A 58 4.97 2.27 3.45
CA MET A 58 5.25 3.14 4.59
C MET A 58 3.99 3.40 5.39
N CYS A 59 4.11 3.39 6.71
CA CYS A 59 3.05 3.78 7.63
C CYS A 59 3.47 5.02 8.41
N PHE A 60 2.82 6.15 8.12
CA PHE A 60 3.07 7.42 8.79
C PHE A 60 2.16 7.56 10.02
N ALA A 61 2.74 7.36 11.20
CA ALA A 61 2.08 7.55 12.49
C ALA A 61 3.11 7.78 13.61
N PRO A 62 2.72 8.37 14.77
CA PRO A 62 3.54 8.38 15.97
C PRO A 62 4.03 6.96 16.33
N LYS A 63 5.25 6.84 16.89
CA LYS A 63 5.92 5.55 17.14
C LYS A 63 5.03 4.55 17.89
N LYS A 64 4.38 4.98 18.98
CA LYS A 64 3.47 4.14 19.78
C LYS A 64 2.34 3.55 18.95
N LEU A 65 1.68 4.40 18.15
CA LEU A 65 0.55 3.99 17.33
C LEU A 65 0.98 3.04 16.22
N ARG A 66 2.12 3.33 15.58
CA ARG A 66 2.70 2.49 14.53
C ARG A 66 3.02 1.09 15.05
N MET A 67 3.61 0.98 16.24
CA MET A 67 3.86 -0.31 16.89
C MET A 67 2.57 -1.07 17.19
N ALA A 68 1.51 -0.36 17.62
CA ALA A 68 0.23 -0.98 17.94
C ALA A 68 -0.47 -1.59 16.71
N ILE A 69 -0.32 -0.96 15.54
CA ILE A 69 -0.99 -1.43 14.30
C ILE A 69 -0.09 -2.26 13.38
N ALA A 70 1.23 -2.28 13.60
CA ALA A 70 2.20 -2.90 12.69
C ALA A 70 1.89 -4.36 12.34
N ASN A 71 1.43 -5.13 13.33
CA ASN A 71 1.08 -6.54 13.14
C ASN A 71 -0.18 -6.74 12.29
N ASN A 72 -1.06 -5.74 12.23
CA ASN A 72 -2.31 -5.80 11.49
C ASN A 72 -2.14 -5.29 10.04
N ILE A 73 -0.98 -4.73 9.70
CA ILE A 73 -0.70 -4.30 8.34
C ILE A 73 -0.39 -5.53 7.48
N ASP A 74 -1.26 -5.81 6.53
CA ASP A 74 -1.11 -6.89 5.56
C ASP A 74 -1.43 -6.41 4.14
N ILE A 75 -0.41 -5.82 3.49
CA ILE A 75 -0.49 -5.39 2.10
C ILE A 75 0.31 -6.35 1.22
N ARG A 76 -0.31 -6.80 0.13
CA ARG A 76 0.26 -7.82 -0.75
C ARG A 76 0.17 -7.40 -2.22
N ILE A 77 1.19 -7.76 -2.98
CA ILE A 77 1.18 -7.75 -4.45
C ILE A 77 1.30 -9.19 -4.91
N GLY A 78 0.21 -9.74 -5.46
CA GLY A 78 0.09 -11.18 -5.68
C GLY A 78 0.21 -11.95 -4.36
N ASN A 79 1.13 -12.91 -4.30
CA ASN A 79 1.38 -13.73 -3.10
C ASN A 79 2.46 -13.14 -2.17
N LYS A 80 2.99 -11.95 -2.47
CA LYS A 80 4.10 -11.37 -1.72
C LYS A 80 3.63 -10.25 -0.79
N LYS A 81 3.87 -10.41 0.51
CA LYS A 81 3.66 -9.37 1.52
C LYS A 81 4.74 -8.30 1.42
N LEU A 82 4.32 -7.03 1.40
CA LEU A 82 5.23 -5.90 1.38
C LEU A 82 5.77 -5.61 2.79
N PRO A 83 7.07 -5.35 2.95
CA PRO A 83 7.64 -4.95 4.23
C PRO A 83 7.21 -3.51 4.56
N VAL A 84 6.80 -3.28 5.81
CA VAL A 84 6.56 -1.93 6.33
C VAL A 84 7.90 -1.29 6.67
N LEU A 85 8.27 -0.24 5.95
CA LEU A 85 9.52 0.49 6.14
C LEU A 85 9.28 1.83 6.85
N GLN A 86 10.28 2.25 7.63
CA GLN A 86 10.27 3.56 8.29
C GLN A 86 10.88 4.66 7.43
N THR A 87 11.82 4.28 6.57
CA THR A 87 12.51 5.15 5.63
C THR A 87 12.64 4.43 4.29
N VAL A 88 12.57 5.20 3.21
CA VAL A 88 12.89 4.75 1.86
C VAL A 88 13.77 5.84 1.26
N LYS A 89 14.89 5.43 0.67
CA LYS A 89 15.69 6.29 -0.20
C LYS A 89 15.18 6.05 -1.61
N ASN A 90 14.86 7.12 -2.34
CA ASN A 90 14.69 7.05 -3.78
C ASN A 90 16.02 6.70 -4.43
#